data_AF-A0A946CPQ0-F1
#
_entry.id   AF-A0A946CPQ0-F1
#
_cell.length_a   1.000
_cell.length_b   1.000
_cell.length_c   1.000
_cell.angle_alpha   90.00
_cell.angle_beta   90.00
_cell.angle_gamma   90.00
#
_symmetry.space_group_name_H-M   'P 1'
#
loop_
_entity.id
_entity.type
_entity.pdbx_description
1 polymer ?
#
loop_
_entity_poly.entity_id
_entity_poly.type
_entity_poly.pdbx_seq_one_letter_code
_entity_poly.pdbx_strand_id
1 'polypeptide(L)'
;QVKVRDYDLLPFIDAIRAEESVKTARIKDSIAKNEGYAFYCYKPHAVWYMFDVMMLTEPKFDPAMYKMLQPSDSPDWYKKSKVATKDALKNVQIAWSKSLKSRSPAIAEFFERFKLTADDVSNFAFQISGKGRNPKDVATEWIKANPKRVDAWLGL
;
A
#
# COMPACT_ATOMS: atom_id res chain seq x y z
N GLN A 1 8.54 6.19 12.66
CA GLN A 1 9.30 6.87 13.74
C GLN A 1 10.01 8.12 13.24
N VAL A 2 10.85 8.09 12.19
CA VAL A 2 11.50 9.30 11.63
C VAL A 2 10.49 10.39 11.25
N LYS A 3 9.47 10.04 10.45
CA LYS A 3 8.42 10.99 10.04
C LYS A 3 7.69 11.63 11.23
N VAL A 4 7.30 10.83 12.23
CA VAL A 4 6.64 11.32 13.46
C VAL A 4 7.52 12.33 14.21
N ARG A 5 8.82 12.05 14.33
CA ARG A 5 9.79 13.01 14.89
C ARG A 5 9.87 14.29 14.07
N ASP A 6 10.01 14.16 12.76
CA ASP A 6 10.25 15.31 11.87
C ASP A 6 9.02 16.17 11.61
N TYR A 7 7.84 15.66 11.96
CA TYR A 7 6.57 16.39 12.02
C TYR A 7 6.32 16.98 13.42
N ASP A 8 7.27 16.82 14.34
CA ASP A 8 7.20 17.31 15.72
C ASP A 8 6.01 16.76 16.54
N LEU A 9 5.66 15.50 16.30
CA LEU A 9 4.51 14.87 16.95
C LEU A 9 4.89 14.10 18.23
N LEU A 10 6.17 13.78 18.43
CA LEU A 10 6.63 13.02 19.58
C LEU A 10 6.35 13.65 20.97
N PRO A 11 6.19 14.98 21.12
CA PRO A 11 5.71 15.55 22.38
C PRO A 11 4.26 15.18 22.73
N PHE A 12 3.46 14.72 21.76
CA PHE A 12 2.02 14.48 21.91
C PHE A 12 1.62 13.02 21.74
N ILE A 13 2.45 12.20 21.08
CA ILE A 13 2.12 10.79 20.77
C ILE A 13 3.29 9.84 21.01
N ASP A 14 2.95 8.63 21.45
CA ASP A 14 3.88 7.50 21.53
C ASP A 14 3.86 6.65 20.26
N ALA A 15 5.00 6.57 19.57
CA ALA A 15 5.13 5.79 18.34
C ALA A 15 5.39 4.30 18.63
N ILE A 16 4.34 3.49 18.61
CA ILE A 16 4.40 2.04 18.81
C ILE A 16 4.72 1.31 17.49
N ARG A 17 5.60 0.30 17.55
CA ARG A 17 5.77 -0.68 16.47
C ARG A 17 5.00 -1.93 16.84
N ALA A 18 4.11 -2.37 15.96
CA ALA A 18 3.29 -3.56 16.15
C ALA A 18 3.19 -4.32 14.83
N GLU A 19 2.89 -5.61 14.95
CA GLU A 19 2.54 -6.47 13.83
C GLU A 19 1.21 -6.02 13.20
N GLU A 20 0.99 -6.30 11.93
CA GLU A 20 -0.13 -5.78 11.15
C GLU A 20 -1.49 -6.24 11.67
N SER A 21 -1.62 -7.48 12.13
CA SER A 21 -2.87 -7.99 12.74
C SER A 21 -3.18 -7.28 14.06
N VAL A 22 -2.15 -6.98 14.88
CA VAL A 22 -2.30 -6.23 16.14
C VAL A 22 -2.76 -4.81 15.86
N LYS A 23 -2.14 -4.13 14.89
CA LYS A 23 -2.59 -2.81 14.40
C LYS A 23 -4.06 -2.86 13.96
N THR A 24 -4.43 -3.88 13.18
CA THR A 24 -5.80 -4.04 12.65
C THR A 24 -6.82 -4.25 13.77
N ALA A 25 -6.49 -5.08 14.76
CA ALA A 25 -7.32 -5.27 15.95
C ALA A 25 -7.48 -3.97 16.74
N ARG A 26 -6.40 -3.18 16.90
CA ARG A 26 -6.47 -1.89 17.59
C ARG A 26 -7.34 -0.87 16.86
N ILE A 27 -7.31 -0.83 15.52
CA ILE A 27 -8.22 0.04 14.74
C ILE A 27 -9.68 -0.29 15.08
N LYS A 28 -10.05 -1.57 15.03
CA LYS A 28 -11.41 -2.04 15.36
C LYS A 28 -11.83 -1.63 16.77
N ASP A 29 -10.95 -1.87 17.75
CA ASP A 29 -11.19 -1.56 19.16
C ASP A 29 -11.34 -0.06 19.40
N SER A 30 -10.47 0.78 18.82
CA SER A 30 -10.54 2.24 18.95
C SER A 30 -11.83 2.81 18.35
N ILE A 31 -12.28 2.30 17.19
CA ILE A 31 -13.57 2.70 16.60
C ILE A 31 -14.73 2.33 17.53
N ALA A 32 -14.75 1.10 18.05
CA ALA A 32 -15.81 0.65 18.96
C ALA A 32 -15.86 1.45 20.26
N LYS A 33 -14.70 1.95 20.73
CA LYS A 33 -14.57 2.80 21.93
C LYS A 33 -14.71 4.30 21.66
N ASN A 34 -14.85 4.71 20.40
CA ASN A 34 -14.83 6.12 20.00
C ASN A 34 -13.55 6.85 20.46
N GLU A 35 -12.40 6.16 20.40
CA GLU A 35 -11.08 6.70 20.72
C GLU A 35 -10.33 7.14 19.45
N GLY A 36 -9.59 8.25 19.54
CA GLY A 36 -8.69 8.67 18.47
C GLY A 36 -7.52 7.69 18.30
N TYR A 37 -7.27 7.22 17.07
CA TYR A 37 -6.14 6.35 16.77
C TYR A 37 -5.52 6.67 15.40
N ALA A 38 -4.28 7.18 15.43
CA ALA A 38 -3.50 7.41 14.22
C ALA A 38 -2.48 6.29 14.03
N PHE A 39 -2.37 5.78 12.79
CA PHE A 39 -1.49 4.67 12.47
C PHE A 39 -0.89 4.81 11.06
N TYR A 40 0.21 4.09 10.82
CA TYR A 40 0.80 4.02 9.47
C TYR A 40 -0.07 3.15 8.56
N CYS A 41 -0.43 3.69 7.40
CA CYS A 41 -1.16 2.98 6.36
C CYS A 41 -0.64 3.35 4.97
N TYR A 42 -0.97 2.53 3.98
CA TYR A 42 -0.72 2.75 2.56
C TYR A 42 -1.97 2.34 1.76
N LYS A 43 -2.08 2.83 0.52
CA LYS A 43 -3.12 2.39 -0.43
C LYS A 43 -2.39 1.83 -1.67
N PRO A 44 -2.71 0.61 -2.13
CA PRO A 44 -3.84 -0.26 -1.75
C PRO A 44 -3.66 -1.06 -0.45
N HIS A 45 -4.75 -1.32 0.29
CA HIS A 45 -4.77 -2.15 1.51
C HIS A 45 -6.21 -2.56 1.92
N ALA A 46 -6.40 -3.71 2.58
CA ALA A 46 -7.74 -4.21 2.96
C ALA A 46 -8.50 -3.30 3.95
N VAL A 47 -7.78 -2.68 4.89
CA VAL A 47 -8.30 -1.75 5.91
C VAL A 47 -9.28 -0.70 5.38
N TRP A 48 -9.09 -0.23 4.15
CA TRP A 48 -9.94 0.78 3.49
C TRP A 48 -11.38 0.30 3.24
N TYR A 49 -11.61 -1.02 3.24
CA TYR A 49 -12.94 -1.65 3.12
C TYR A 49 -13.44 -2.23 4.44
N MET A 50 -12.56 -2.37 5.44
CA MET A 50 -12.90 -2.98 6.73
C MET A 50 -13.43 -1.96 7.74
N PHE A 51 -12.94 -0.72 7.67
CA PHE A 51 -13.19 0.30 8.67
C PHE A 51 -13.40 1.66 8.01
N ASP A 52 -14.14 2.54 8.70
CA ASP A 52 -14.26 3.94 8.33
C ASP A 52 -12.99 4.69 8.77
N VAL A 53 -12.04 4.80 7.85
CA VAL A 53 -10.73 5.44 8.08
C VAL A 53 -10.40 6.38 6.94
N MET A 54 -9.63 7.42 7.24
CA MET A 54 -9.20 8.43 6.26
C MET A 54 -7.68 8.61 6.28
N MET A 55 -7.10 9.01 5.14
CA MET A 55 -5.73 9.49 5.10
C MET A 55 -5.65 10.90 5.68
N LEU A 56 -4.76 11.11 6.66
CA LEU A 56 -4.45 12.45 7.15
C LEU A 56 -3.73 13.27 6.06
N THR A 57 -3.89 14.59 6.11
CA THR A 57 -3.17 15.50 5.20
C THR A 57 -1.72 15.65 5.65
N GLU A 58 -0.82 15.65 4.68
CA GLU A 58 0.62 15.84 4.86
C GLU A 58 1.11 16.96 3.92
N PRO A 59 2.22 17.64 4.22
CA PRO A 59 2.89 18.50 3.25
C PRO A 59 3.17 17.76 1.93
N LYS A 60 3.02 18.44 0.79
CA LYS A 60 3.29 17.85 -0.53
C LYS A 60 4.73 17.37 -0.62
N PHE A 61 4.95 16.20 -1.24
CA PHE A 61 6.28 15.60 -1.42
C PHE A 61 7.28 16.63 -1.94
N ASP A 62 8.36 16.79 -1.18
CA ASP A 62 9.53 17.61 -1.52
C ASP A 62 10.78 16.73 -1.36
N PRO A 63 11.52 16.44 -2.44
CA PRO A 63 12.72 15.62 -2.36
C PRO A 63 13.80 16.23 -1.46
N ALA A 64 13.87 17.55 -1.29
CA ALA A 64 14.83 18.19 -0.38
C ALA A 64 14.50 17.90 1.11
N MET A 65 13.22 17.64 1.40
CA MET A 65 12.71 17.34 2.75
C MET A 65 12.51 15.83 2.98
N TYR A 66 13.00 14.98 2.05
CA TYR A 66 12.87 13.53 2.10
C TYR A 66 14.21 12.83 1.92
N LYS A 67 14.88 12.57 3.04
CA LYS A 67 16.07 11.72 3.17
C LYS A 67 15.83 10.65 4.22
N MET A 68 15.58 9.43 3.79
CA MET A 68 15.43 8.28 4.69
C MET A 68 16.62 7.34 4.54
N LEU A 69 17.44 7.22 5.58
CA LEU A 69 18.51 6.22 5.66
C LEU A 69 18.01 4.97 6.37
N GLN A 70 18.51 3.81 5.97
CA GLN A 70 18.28 2.55 6.65
C GLN A 70 19.39 2.25 7.66
N PRO A 71 19.12 1.39 8.67
CA PRO A 71 20.16 0.93 9.60
C PRO A 71 21.39 0.32 8.91
N SER A 72 21.21 -0.30 7.73
CA SER A 72 22.30 -0.84 6.91
C SER A 72 23.18 0.26 6.29
N ASP A 73 22.64 1.46 6.06
CA ASP A 73 23.35 2.56 5.41
C ASP A 73 24.20 3.34 6.41
N SER A 74 23.78 3.41 7.68
CA SER A 74 24.51 4.11 8.74
C SER A 74 24.06 3.66 10.13
N PRO A 75 24.98 3.49 11.11
CA PRO A 75 24.59 3.30 12.51
C PRO A 75 23.80 4.51 13.07
N ASP A 76 24.05 5.71 12.56
CA ASP A 76 23.33 6.94 12.93
C ASP A 76 22.11 7.23 12.03
N TRP A 77 21.60 6.23 11.28
CA TRP A 77 20.53 6.40 10.28
C TRP A 77 19.38 7.25 10.81
N TYR A 78 18.95 7.02 12.06
CA TYR A 78 17.82 7.72 12.64
C TYR A 78 18.09 9.22 12.72
N LYS A 79 19.22 9.62 13.33
CA LYS A 79 19.61 11.03 13.48
C LYS A 79 19.88 11.71 12.13
N LYS A 80 20.48 10.98 11.17
CA LYS A 80 20.87 11.49 9.85
C LYS A 80 19.73 11.50 8.82
N SER A 81 18.59 10.85 9.12
CA SER A 81 17.39 10.91 8.29
C SER A 81 16.61 12.20 8.54
N LYS A 82 15.88 12.67 7.53
CA LYS A 82 14.91 13.76 7.58
C LYS A 82 13.72 13.43 6.68
N VAL A 83 12.52 13.33 7.23
CA VAL A 83 11.28 13.08 6.48
C VAL A 83 10.18 14.03 6.97
N ALA A 84 10.11 15.21 6.38
CA ALA A 84 9.18 16.29 6.77
C ALA A 84 8.11 16.60 5.70
N THR A 85 7.77 15.58 4.90
CA THR A 85 6.81 15.68 3.80
C THR A 85 6.17 14.32 3.53
N LYS A 86 5.13 14.27 2.70
CA LYS A 86 4.51 13.03 2.22
C LYS A 86 5.51 12.20 1.42
N ASP A 87 5.30 10.90 1.32
CA ASP A 87 6.05 10.05 0.39
C ASP A 87 5.81 10.45 -1.08
N ALA A 88 6.83 10.27 -1.92
CA ALA A 88 6.65 10.28 -3.37
C ALA A 88 5.60 9.23 -3.77
N LEU A 89 4.77 9.55 -4.77
CA LEU A 89 3.82 8.58 -5.33
C LEU A 89 4.57 7.34 -5.80
N LYS A 90 4.19 6.19 -5.26
CA LYS A 90 4.81 4.90 -5.60
C LYS A 90 4.04 4.26 -6.75
N ASN A 91 4.78 3.71 -7.71
CA ASN A 91 4.24 2.91 -8.80
C ASN A 91 4.52 1.44 -8.52
N VAL A 92 3.47 0.62 -8.46
CA VAL A 92 3.59 -0.84 -8.39
C VAL A 92 3.67 -1.38 -9.81
N GLN A 93 4.67 -2.22 -10.09
CA GLN A 93 4.91 -2.77 -11.42
C GLN A 93 5.08 -4.28 -11.36
N ILE A 94 4.72 -4.95 -12.45
CA ILE A 94 5.07 -6.34 -12.67
C ILE A 94 6.50 -6.37 -13.21
N ALA A 95 7.39 -7.08 -12.54
CA ALA A 95 8.75 -7.32 -13.04
C ALA A 95 8.80 -8.67 -13.75
N TRP A 96 9.43 -8.72 -14.93
CA TRP A 96 9.65 -9.95 -15.69
C TRP A 96 11.05 -10.02 -16.28
N SER A 97 11.50 -11.23 -16.67
CA SER A 97 12.83 -11.43 -17.24
C SER A 97 12.96 -10.74 -18.60
N LYS A 98 14.13 -10.16 -18.90
CA LYS A 98 14.41 -9.54 -20.22
C LYS A 98 14.19 -10.52 -21.37
N SER A 99 14.50 -11.81 -21.15
CA SER A 99 14.29 -12.89 -22.11
C SER A 99 12.83 -13.30 -22.33
N LEU A 100 11.88 -12.82 -21.52
CA LEU A 100 10.46 -13.19 -21.66
C LEU A 100 9.92 -12.78 -23.03
N LYS A 101 10.29 -11.60 -23.52
CA LYS A 101 9.81 -11.08 -24.81
C LYS A 101 10.15 -12.01 -25.97
N SER A 102 11.33 -12.67 -25.94
CA SER A 102 11.72 -13.66 -26.95
C SER A 102 11.03 -15.02 -26.73
N ARG A 103 10.87 -15.45 -25.47
CA ARG A 103 10.28 -16.77 -25.15
C ARG A 103 8.76 -16.81 -25.33
N SER A 104 8.08 -15.70 -25.03
CA SER A 104 6.63 -15.56 -25.15
C SER A 104 6.24 -14.09 -25.31
N PRO A 105 6.22 -13.57 -26.55
CA PRO A 105 5.80 -12.20 -26.83
C PRO A 105 4.40 -11.89 -26.29
N ALA A 106 3.45 -12.81 -26.45
CA ALA A 106 2.07 -12.63 -26.01
C ALA A 106 1.94 -12.39 -24.49
N ILE A 107 2.70 -13.13 -23.67
CA ILE A 107 2.70 -12.92 -22.20
C ILE A 107 3.36 -11.59 -21.85
N ALA A 108 4.45 -11.21 -22.53
CA ALA A 108 5.08 -9.92 -22.32
C ALA A 108 4.13 -8.76 -22.65
N GLU A 109 3.43 -8.82 -23.80
CA GLU A 109 2.42 -7.83 -24.18
C GLU A 109 1.26 -7.76 -23.17
N PHE A 110 0.80 -8.91 -22.69
CA PHE A 110 -0.21 -8.94 -21.63
C PHE A 110 0.26 -8.21 -20.37
N PHE A 111 1.49 -8.46 -19.89
CA PHE A 111 2.01 -7.76 -18.72
C PHE A 111 2.26 -6.26 -18.96
N GLU A 112 2.62 -5.86 -20.19
CA GLU A 112 2.74 -4.45 -20.58
C GLU A 112 1.38 -3.73 -20.54
N ARG A 113 0.27 -4.42 -20.85
CA ARG A 113 -1.09 -3.86 -20.86
C ARG A 113 -1.84 -4.03 -19.53
N PHE A 114 -1.43 -4.97 -18.68
CA PHE A 114 -2.11 -5.31 -17.44
C PHE A 114 -2.20 -4.11 -16.50
N LYS A 115 -3.42 -3.82 -16.02
CA LYS A 115 -3.65 -2.68 -15.12
C LYS A 115 -4.78 -2.93 -14.13
N LEU A 116 -4.42 -2.95 -12.85
CA LEU A 116 -5.35 -2.84 -11.73
C LEU A 116 -5.28 -1.44 -11.13
N THR A 117 -6.42 -0.97 -10.61
CA THR A 117 -6.48 0.24 -9.79
C THR A 117 -6.14 -0.11 -8.34
N ALA A 118 -5.82 0.91 -7.53
CA ALA A 118 -5.63 0.70 -6.11
C ALA A 118 -6.91 0.21 -5.41
N ASP A 119 -8.09 0.56 -5.93
CA ASP A 119 -9.37 0.08 -5.37
C ASP A 119 -9.62 -1.40 -5.69
N ASP A 120 -9.26 -1.86 -6.90
CA ASP A 120 -9.31 -3.28 -7.25
C ASP A 120 -8.46 -4.10 -6.27
N VAL A 121 -7.20 -3.69 -6.06
CA VAL A 121 -6.26 -4.40 -5.18
C VAL A 121 -6.70 -4.35 -3.71
N SER A 122 -7.22 -3.21 -3.25
CA SER A 122 -7.74 -3.08 -1.88
C SER A 122 -8.96 -3.98 -1.65
N ASN A 123 -9.88 -4.05 -2.62
CA ASN A 123 -11.01 -4.97 -2.57
C ASN A 123 -10.55 -6.43 -2.60
N PHE A 124 -9.58 -6.81 -3.44
CA PHE A 124 -9.03 -8.17 -3.43
C PHE A 124 -8.44 -8.55 -2.07
N ALA A 125 -7.62 -7.67 -1.48
CA ALA A 125 -7.07 -7.88 -0.15
C ALA A 125 -8.18 -8.06 0.91
N PHE A 126 -9.25 -7.27 0.82
CA PHE A 126 -10.40 -7.41 1.72
C PHE A 126 -11.14 -8.74 1.53
N GLN A 127 -11.44 -9.15 0.30
CA GLN A 127 -12.15 -10.40 0.04
C GLN A 127 -11.32 -11.62 0.47
N ILE A 128 -10.02 -11.60 0.20
CA ILE A 128 -9.12 -12.74 0.47
C ILE A 128 -8.73 -12.78 1.94
N SER A 129 -8.03 -11.76 2.41
CA SER A 129 -7.48 -11.74 3.77
C SER A 129 -8.51 -11.32 4.81
N GLY A 130 -9.44 -10.43 4.44
CA GLY A 130 -10.47 -9.95 5.37
C GLY A 130 -11.66 -10.88 5.54
N LYS A 131 -12.11 -11.52 4.46
CA LYS A 131 -13.25 -12.46 4.48
C LYS A 131 -12.85 -13.93 4.35
N GLY A 132 -11.57 -14.23 4.17
CA GLY A 132 -11.08 -15.61 4.04
C GLY A 132 -11.49 -16.30 2.73
N ARG A 133 -11.85 -15.55 1.68
CA ARG A 133 -12.27 -16.14 0.41
C ARG A 133 -11.09 -16.71 -0.36
N ASN A 134 -11.34 -17.74 -1.16
CA ASN A 134 -10.33 -18.30 -2.05
C ASN A 134 -9.90 -17.25 -3.11
N PRO A 135 -8.59 -16.99 -3.28
CA PRO A 135 -8.10 -16.02 -4.28
C PRO A 135 -8.55 -16.30 -5.71
N LYS A 136 -8.64 -17.57 -6.10
CA LYS A 136 -9.04 -17.97 -7.46
C LYS A 136 -10.48 -17.59 -7.76
N ASP A 137 -11.37 -17.79 -6.78
CA ASP A 137 -12.79 -17.46 -6.94
C ASP A 137 -12.98 -15.95 -7.07
N VAL A 138 -12.31 -15.17 -6.20
CA VAL A 138 -12.34 -13.70 -6.25
C VAL A 138 -11.82 -13.17 -7.59
N ALA A 139 -10.70 -13.70 -8.08
CA ALA A 139 -10.14 -13.31 -9.38
C ALA A 139 -11.08 -13.68 -10.54
N THR A 140 -11.66 -14.88 -10.51
CA THR A 140 -12.57 -15.37 -11.57
C THR A 140 -13.84 -14.53 -11.64
N GLU A 141 -14.44 -14.20 -10.49
CA GLU A 141 -15.61 -13.33 -10.42
C GLU A 141 -15.29 -11.93 -10.93
N TRP A 142 -14.16 -11.35 -10.53
CA TRP A 142 -13.76 -10.03 -10.99
C TRP A 142 -13.52 -10.00 -12.50
N ILE A 143 -12.86 -11.02 -13.07
CA ILE A 143 -12.66 -11.14 -14.53
C ILE A 143 -14.00 -11.17 -15.25
N LYS A 144 -14.94 -12.00 -14.80
CA LYS A 144 -16.30 -12.08 -15.37
C LYS A 144 -17.05 -10.76 -15.31
N ALA A 145 -16.83 -9.98 -14.25
CA ALA A 145 -17.47 -8.68 -14.07
C ALA A 145 -16.78 -7.53 -14.83
N ASN A 146 -15.56 -7.73 -15.32
CA ASN A 146 -14.75 -6.69 -15.97
C ASN A 146 -14.26 -7.08 -17.39
N PRO A 147 -15.11 -7.63 -18.28
CA PRO A 147 -14.66 -8.21 -19.54
C PRO A 147 -13.90 -7.21 -20.40
N LYS A 148 -14.44 -5.99 -20.59
CA LYS A 148 -13.78 -4.92 -21.37
C LYS A 148 -12.36 -4.58 -20.88
N ARG A 149 -12.13 -4.62 -19.56
CA ARG A 149 -10.81 -4.31 -19.00
C ARG A 149 -9.84 -5.46 -19.25
N VAL A 150 -10.33 -6.70 -19.15
CA VAL A 150 -9.54 -7.90 -19.39
C VAL A 150 -9.21 -8.05 -20.88
N ASP A 151 -10.17 -7.82 -21.76
CA ASP A 151 -10.01 -7.83 -23.21
C ASP A 151 -8.93 -6.83 -23.66
N ALA A 152 -8.94 -5.62 -23.09
CA ALA A 152 -7.89 -4.63 -23.35
C ALA A 152 -6.48 -5.11 -22.95
N TRP A 153 -6.35 -5.95 -21.92
CA TRP A 153 -5.06 -6.55 -21.56
C TRP A 153 -4.62 -7.61 -22.56
N LEU A 154 -5.58 -8.31 -23.15
CA LEU A 154 -5.36 -9.33 -24.19
C LEU A 154 -5.17 -8.72 -25.59
N GLY A 155 -5.43 -7.41 -25.76
CA GLY A 155 -5.36 -6.73 -27.05
C GLY A 155 -6.54 -7.02 -27.97
N LEU A 156 -7.70 -7.32 -27.37
CA LEU A 156 -8.96 -7.59 -28.06
C LEU A 156 -9.84 -6.33 -28.15
#